data_AF-A0A257YBU6-F1
#
_entry.id   AF-A0A257YBU6-F1
#
_cell.length_a   1.000
_cell.length_b   1.000
_cell.length_c   1.000
_cell.angle_alpha   90.00
_cell.angle_beta   90.00
_cell.angle_gamma   90.00
#
_symmetry.space_group_name_H-M   'P 1'
#
loop_
_entity.id
_entity.type
_entity.pdbx_description
1 polymer ?
#
loop_
_entity_poly.entity_id
_entity_poly.type
_entity_poly.pdbx_seq_one_letter_code
_entity_poly.pdbx_strand_id
1 'polypeptide(L)'
;FEADIALVTPLRDGMNLVAKEYVASKQKKPGVLILSEMAGAIDELPESLSVNPSDTVAMTSMIKRALSMPKREQRERMTAMQRRISTYTVQRWSKDFLDELLFMKEEQTKNSVKFITPLVERKILTHFNKAKKKLLLLDYDGTLKAFTSSHRLQDSRPPKQLLQLLSSLIADDSVKVAIVSGRDKKSLESWFSHLPVSLIAEHGAWIKENGLWQHVAESFEEEKASLRPLLHQFAERTPGAVVEEKEFSLVWHYRDVPTELAYVRTANLRHELQTLIKDTDIGMYSGHKIIEIKRTNITKGSATQTLLESFTADFVLCIGDDYTDEDMFKTLPESAYTIKVGGNETAAQYQLPTVKSVLDFLSRLSR
;
A
#
# COMPACT_ATOMS: atom_id res chain seq x y z
N PHE A 1 38.05 -20.39 20.41
CA PHE A 1 37.70 -19.24 19.55
C PHE A 1 38.35 -17.97 20.11
N GLU A 2 39.40 -17.49 19.46
CA GLU A 2 40.27 -16.39 19.93
C GLU A 2 40.09 -15.07 19.16
N ALA A 3 39.22 -15.01 18.15
CA ALA A 3 39.13 -13.85 17.26
C ALA A 3 38.76 -12.55 18.01
N ASP A 4 39.59 -11.52 17.83
CA ASP A 4 39.33 -10.16 18.32
C ASP A 4 38.20 -9.47 17.54
N ILE A 5 38.01 -9.83 16.27
CA ILE A 5 37.01 -9.25 15.38
C ILE A 5 36.32 -10.37 14.59
N ALA A 6 34.99 -10.32 14.49
CA ALA A 6 34.22 -11.10 13.53
C ALA A 6 33.65 -10.16 12.47
N LEU A 7 33.91 -10.50 11.21
CA LEU A 7 33.36 -9.80 10.05
C LEU A 7 32.33 -10.71 9.40
N VAL A 8 31.07 -10.29 9.44
CA VAL A 8 29.94 -11.08 8.94
C VAL A 8 29.17 -10.22 7.95
N THR A 9 29.51 -10.36 6.67
CA THR A 9 29.06 -9.46 5.60
C THR A 9 28.29 -10.15 4.48
N PRO A 10 27.20 -10.89 4.77
CA PRO A 10 26.41 -11.50 3.72
C PRO A 10 25.72 -10.43 2.86
N LEU A 11 25.50 -10.73 1.58
CA LEU A 11 24.65 -9.91 0.71
C LEU A 11 23.15 -10.15 0.98
N ARG A 12 22.81 -11.31 1.53
CA ARG A 12 21.44 -11.69 1.92
C ARG A 12 21.50 -12.79 2.98
N ASP A 13 21.01 -12.50 4.18
CA ASP A 13 20.93 -13.49 5.25
C ASP A 13 19.78 -13.14 6.22
N GLY A 14 19.10 -14.16 6.71
CA GLY A 14 18.07 -14.01 7.73
C GLY A 14 18.70 -13.89 9.11
N MET A 15 18.51 -14.91 9.94
CA MET A 15 18.85 -14.86 11.37
C MET A 15 20.35 -14.71 11.70
N ASN A 16 21.25 -15.02 10.76
CA ASN A 16 22.72 -15.02 10.92
C ASN A 16 23.22 -15.54 12.27
N LEU A 17 23.19 -16.87 12.44
CA LEU A 17 23.63 -17.52 13.68
C LEU A 17 25.12 -17.32 13.96
N VAL A 18 25.96 -17.20 12.92
CA VAL A 18 27.41 -17.01 13.06
C VAL A 18 27.73 -15.75 13.87
N ALA A 19 27.01 -14.66 13.63
CA ALA A 19 27.14 -13.43 14.42
C ALA A 19 26.77 -13.65 15.90
N LYS A 20 25.68 -14.37 16.17
CA LYS A 20 25.20 -14.67 17.53
C LYS A 20 26.14 -15.64 18.26
N GLU A 21 26.67 -16.65 17.57
CA GLU A 21 27.65 -17.61 18.08
C GLU A 21 28.97 -16.93 18.43
N TYR A 22 29.43 -16.00 17.59
CA TYR A 22 30.60 -15.18 17.92
C TYR A 22 30.38 -14.44 19.23
N VAL A 23 29.27 -13.69 19.35
CA VAL A 23 28.92 -12.95 20.57
C VAL A 23 28.84 -13.87 21.79
N ALA A 24 28.16 -15.03 21.67
CA ALA A 24 28.02 -16.00 22.74
C ALA A 24 29.38 -16.60 23.17
N SER A 25 30.28 -16.86 22.22
CA SER A 25 31.58 -17.51 22.46
C SER A 25 32.57 -16.65 23.26
N LYS A 26 32.38 -15.33 23.33
CA LYS A 26 33.36 -14.43 23.93
C LYS A 26 33.50 -14.54 25.45
N GLN A 27 32.55 -15.13 26.18
CA GLN A 27 32.69 -15.52 27.61
C GLN A 27 33.54 -14.53 28.47
N LYS A 28 33.12 -13.26 28.56
CA LYS A 28 33.79 -12.13 29.26
C LYS A 28 35.06 -11.55 28.60
N LYS A 29 35.49 -12.04 27.45
CA LYS A 29 36.57 -11.46 26.63
C LYS A 29 36.03 -10.32 25.75
N PRO A 30 36.82 -9.26 25.51
CA PRO A 30 36.46 -8.21 24.56
C PRO A 30 36.49 -8.73 23.12
N GLY A 31 35.71 -8.11 22.24
CA GLY A 31 35.74 -8.35 20.80
C GLY A 31 34.81 -7.39 20.06
N VAL A 32 34.92 -7.35 18.73
CA VAL A 32 34.11 -6.49 17.86
C VAL A 32 33.41 -7.33 16.82
N LEU A 33 32.09 -7.13 16.69
CA LEU A 33 31.30 -7.68 15.59
C LEU A 33 31.09 -6.59 14.55
N ILE A 34 31.49 -6.85 13.32
CA ILE A 34 31.13 -6.07 12.13
C ILE A 34 30.09 -6.88 11.38
N LEU A 35 28.92 -6.30 11.15
CA LEU A 35 27.75 -7.00 10.64
C LEU A 35 27.16 -6.26 9.44
N SER A 36 26.78 -7.00 8.40
CA SER A 36 26.07 -6.40 7.27
C SER A 36 24.73 -5.83 7.69
N GLU A 37 24.38 -4.66 7.15
CA GLU A 37 23.01 -4.12 7.19
C GLU A 37 21.97 -5.03 6.50
N MET A 38 22.42 -6.01 5.70
CA MET A 38 21.58 -6.98 4.98
C MET A 38 21.46 -8.32 5.73
N ALA A 39 22.07 -8.43 6.92
CA ALA A 39 21.90 -9.59 7.79
C ALA A 39 20.75 -9.32 8.77
N GLY A 40 19.75 -10.20 8.86
CA GLY A 40 18.64 -10.04 9.80
C GLY A 40 19.04 -10.01 11.29
N ALA A 41 20.27 -10.42 11.66
CA ALA A 41 20.79 -10.20 13.00
C ALA A 41 21.08 -8.72 13.33
N ILE A 42 21.11 -7.81 12.34
CA ILE A 42 21.46 -6.39 12.56
C ILE A 42 20.43 -5.68 13.44
N ASP A 43 19.15 -6.02 13.27
CA ASP A 43 18.04 -5.47 14.06
C ASP A 43 18.10 -5.94 15.52
N GLU A 44 18.63 -7.15 15.74
CA GLU A 44 18.85 -7.70 17.07
C GLU A 44 20.15 -7.24 17.71
N LEU A 45 21.19 -6.90 16.94
CA LEU A 45 22.54 -6.58 17.46
C LEU A 45 22.98 -5.16 17.07
N PRO A 46 22.26 -4.10 17.49
CA PRO A 46 22.56 -2.72 17.10
C PRO A 46 23.89 -2.22 17.65
N GLU A 47 24.45 -2.89 18.67
CA GLU A 47 25.76 -2.55 19.22
C GLU A 47 26.94 -3.05 18.35
N SER A 48 26.67 -3.82 17.29
CA SER A 48 27.65 -4.17 16.25
C SER A 48 28.04 -2.96 15.39
N LEU A 49 29.12 -3.09 14.62
CA LEU A 49 29.46 -2.12 13.58
C LEU A 49 28.74 -2.51 12.29
N SER A 50 27.70 -1.75 11.92
CA SER A 50 26.97 -1.98 10.67
C SER A 50 27.80 -1.57 9.44
N VAL A 51 27.71 -2.36 8.37
CA VAL A 51 28.38 -2.08 7.11
C VAL A 51 27.52 -2.47 5.90
N ASN A 52 27.58 -1.66 4.84
CA ASN A 52 27.12 -2.10 3.52
C ASN A 52 28.19 -2.99 2.87
N PRO A 53 27.89 -4.27 2.59
CA PRO A 53 28.87 -5.23 2.06
C PRO A 53 29.42 -4.86 0.67
N SER A 54 28.71 -4.01 -0.07
CA SER A 54 29.12 -3.53 -1.40
C SER A 54 29.96 -2.24 -1.33
N ASP A 55 30.02 -1.58 -0.18
CA ASP A 55 30.84 -0.39 0.03
C ASP A 55 32.20 -0.75 0.63
N THR A 56 33.19 -0.95 -0.26
CA THR A 56 34.55 -1.33 0.13
C THR A 56 35.25 -0.27 0.97
N VAL A 57 34.90 1.01 0.80
CA VAL A 57 35.52 2.13 1.55
C VAL A 57 34.96 2.16 2.97
N ALA A 58 33.64 2.08 3.13
CA ALA A 58 33.00 1.98 4.43
C ALA A 58 33.46 0.73 5.19
N MET A 59 33.57 -0.41 4.50
CA MET A 59 34.05 -1.66 5.11
C MET A 59 35.49 -1.52 5.63
N THR A 60 36.39 -0.91 4.85
CA THR A 60 37.77 -0.65 5.28
C THR A 60 37.81 0.26 6.51
N SER A 61 36.98 1.31 6.52
CA SER A 61 36.86 2.23 7.66
C SER A 61 36.35 1.51 8.92
N MET A 62 35.36 0.62 8.78
CA MET A 62 34.80 -0.15 9.90
C MET A 62 35.79 -1.18 10.45
N ILE A 63 36.56 -1.85 9.58
CA ILE A 63 37.64 -2.75 10.03
C ILE A 63 38.71 -1.96 10.79
N LYS A 64 39.13 -0.80 10.29
CA LYS A 64 40.08 0.07 10.99
C LYS A 64 39.55 0.49 12.36
N ARG A 65 38.28 0.90 12.43
CA ARG A 65 37.62 1.25 13.70
C ARG A 65 37.56 0.07 14.66
N ALA A 66 37.24 -1.12 14.17
CA ALA A 66 37.20 -2.33 15.00
C ALA A 66 38.58 -2.66 15.60
N LEU A 67 39.64 -2.53 14.81
CA LEU A 67 41.03 -2.75 15.25
C LEU A 67 41.50 -1.72 16.28
N SER A 68 41.08 -0.47 16.15
CA SER A 68 41.46 0.61 17.07
C SER A 68 40.51 0.82 18.26
N MET A 69 39.41 0.06 18.33
CA MET A 69 38.38 0.23 19.36
C MET A 69 38.94 -0.02 20.77
N PRO A 70 38.81 0.91 21.73
CA PRO A 70 39.29 0.70 23.10
C PRO A 70 38.67 -0.53 23.74
N LYS A 71 39.47 -1.31 24.50
CA LYS A 71 38.98 -2.55 25.15
C LYS A 71 37.80 -2.31 26.11
N ARG A 72 37.64 -1.10 26.63
CA ARG A 72 36.46 -0.71 27.42
C ARG A 72 35.19 -0.72 26.56
N GLU A 73 35.18 -0.02 25.43
CA GLU A 73 34.05 0.02 24.50
C GLU A 73 33.72 -1.38 23.96
N GLN A 74 34.74 -2.18 23.62
CA GLN A 74 34.54 -3.57 23.18
C GLN A 74 33.77 -4.40 24.23
N ARG A 75 34.10 -4.24 25.52
CA ARG A 75 33.41 -4.96 26.60
C ARG A 75 31.98 -4.46 26.80
N GLU A 76 31.76 -3.15 26.74
CA GLU A 76 30.43 -2.55 26.89
C GLU A 76 29.48 -3.05 25.78
N ARG A 77 29.91 -2.95 24.51
CA ARG A 77 29.15 -3.48 23.36
C ARG A 77 28.91 -4.99 23.45
N MET A 78 29.94 -5.76 23.74
CA MET A 78 29.84 -7.22 23.85
C MET A 78 28.87 -7.65 24.96
N THR A 79 28.92 -6.98 26.12
CA THR A 79 28.04 -7.30 27.26
C THR A 79 26.59 -6.98 26.92
N ALA A 80 26.32 -5.86 26.24
CA ALA A 80 24.97 -5.51 25.79
C ALA A 80 24.40 -6.55 24.81
N MET A 81 25.18 -6.93 23.79
CA MET A 81 24.78 -7.97 22.83
C MET A 81 24.55 -9.32 23.52
N GLN A 82 25.46 -9.75 24.41
CA GLN A 82 25.33 -10.99 25.18
C GLN A 82 24.08 -11.02 26.05
N ARG A 83 23.78 -9.91 26.74
CA ARG A 83 22.56 -9.80 27.55
C ARG A 83 21.32 -10.00 26.68
N ARG A 84 21.26 -9.36 25.52
CA ARG A 84 20.11 -9.45 24.62
C ARG A 84 19.89 -10.86 24.08
N ILE A 85 20.93 -11.49 23.52
CA ILE A 85 20.83 -12.86 23.01
C ILE A 85 20.49 -13.88 24.11
N SER A 86 20.86 -13.60 25.38
CA SER A 86 20.50 -14.46 26.51
C SER A 86 19.02 -14.37 26.90
N THR A 87 18.37 -13.22 26.66
CA THR A 87 16.96 -12.98 27.00
C THR A 87 15.97 -13.43 25.92
N TYR A 88 16.42 -13.48 24.66
CA TYR A 88 15.61 -13.84 23.52
C TYR A 88 16.09 -15.17 22.94
N THR A 89 15.68 -16.26 23.59
CA THR A 89 16.12 -17.61 23.24
C THR A 89 15.45 -18.10 21.96
N VAL A 90 16.01 -19.14 21.34
CA VAL A 90 15.39 -19.80 20.18
C VAL A 90 13.97 -20.30 20.50
N GLN A 91 13.71 -20.76 21.73
CA GLN A 91 12.37 -21.19 22.14
C GLN A 91 11.39 -20.02 22.18
N ARG A 92 11.83 -18.85 22.65
CA ARG A 92 11.01 -17.64 22.66
C ARG A 92 10.73 -17.15 21.25
N TRP A 93 11.77 -17.06 20.41
CA TRP A 93 11.62 -16.72 19.00
C TRP A 93 10.67 -17.68 18.26
N SER A 94 10.84 -19.00 18.44
CA SER A 94 9.98 -20.01 17.82
C SER A 94 8.53 -19.89 18.30
N LYS A 95 8.33 -19.60 19.58
CA LYS A 95 6.99 -19.37 20.13
C LYS A 95 6.36 -18.13 19.51
N ASP A 96 7.04 -16.99 19.57
CA ASP A 96 6.53 -15.72 19.02
C ASP A 96 6.18 -15.87 17.53
N PHE A 97 7.05 -16.55 16.76
CA PHE A 97 6.81 -16.83 15.34
C PHE A 97 5.58 -17.73 15.10
N LEU A 98 5.43 -18.80 15.89
CA LEU A 98 4.27 -19.69 15.78
C LEU A 98 2.97 -19.00 16.22
N ASP A 99 3.01 -18.21 17.29
CA ASP A 99 1.87 -17.44 17.78
C ASP A 99 1.43 -16.42 16.71
N GLU A 100 2.36 -15.71 16.07
CA GLU A 100 2.07 -14.81 14.95
C GLU A 100 1.51 -15.57 13.74
N LEU A 101 2.07 -16.72 13.38
CA LEU A 101 1.60 -17.54 12.26
C LEU A 101 0.18 -18.10 12.51
N LEU A 102 -0.12 -18.50 13.74
CA LEU A 102 -1.47 -18.93 14.15
C LEU A 102 -2.45 -17.77 14.13
N PHE A 103 -2.06 -16.61 14.66
CA PHE A 103 -2.86 -15.38 14.59
C PHE A 103 -3.20 -15.01 13.15
N MET A 104 -2.20 -15.02 12.24
CA MET A 104 -2.44 -14.77 10.81
C MET A 104 -3.41 -15.78 10.18
N LYS A 105 -3.36 -17.05 10.59
CA LYS A 105 -4.28 -18.09 10.12
C LYS A 105 -5.72 -17.85 10.58
N GLU A 106 -5.90 -17.40 11.82
CA GLU A 106 -7.23 -17.03 12.34
C GLU A 106 -7.80 -15.83 11.58
N GLU A 107 -6.99 -14.80 11.35
CA GLU A 107 -7.37 -13.63 10.55
C GLU A 107 -7.73 -14.02 9.10
N GLN A 108 -6.94 -14.90 8.48
CA GLN A 108 -7.25 -15.43 7.15
C GLN A 108 -8.59 -16.17 7.12
N THR A 109 -8.90 -16.94 8.16
CA THR A 109 -10.17 -17.67 8.28
C THR A 109 -11.34 -16.69 8.40
N LYS A 110 -11.23 -15.65 9.22
CA LYS A 110 -12.25 -14.58 9.33
C LYS A 110 -12.49 -13.90 7.98
N ASN A 111 -11.43 -13.62 7.23
CA ASN A 111 -11.54 -13.02 5.90
C ASN A 111 -12.19 -13.97 4.88
N SER A 112 -11.93 -15.28 4.95
CA SER A 112 -12.55 -16.27 4.05
C SER A 112 -14.08 -16.36 4.16
N VAL A 113 -14.66 -15.99 5.30
CA VAL A 113 -16.12 -15.96 5.50
C VAL A 113 -16.78 -14.81 4.71
N LYS A 114 -16.02 -13.80 4.28
CA LYS A 114 -16.55 -12.64 3.55
C LYS A 114 -16.83 -12.94 2.07
N PHE A 115 -16.35 -14.03 1.49
CA PHE A 115 -16.59 -14.32 0.07
C PHE A 115 -18.09 -14.47 -0.23
N ILE A 116 -18.55 -13.81 -1.29
CA ILE A 116 -19.94 -13.89 -1.73
C ILE A 116 -20.28 -15.33 -2.08
N THR A 117 -21.22 -15.89 -1.33
CA THR A 117 -21.86 -17.18 -1.64
C THR A 117 -23.04 -16.98 -2.58
N PRO A 118 -23.50 -18.02 -3.29
CA PRO A 118 -24.71 -17.93 -4.13
C PRO A 118 -25.97 -17.45 -3.39
N LEU A 119 -26.06 -17.71 -2.07
CA LEU A 119 -27.18 -17.25 -1.24
C LEU A 119 -27.11 -15.73 -1.01
N VAL A 120 -25.93 -15.22 -0.65
CA VAL A 120 -25.69 -13.78 -0.48
C VAL A 120 -25.91 -13.05 -1.79
N GLU A 121 -25.39 -13.59 -2.89
CA GLU A 121 -25.56 -13.01 -4.21
C GLU A 121 -27.04 -12.85 -4.58
N ARG A 122 -27.84 -13.90 -4.40
CA ARG A 122 -29.29 -13.85 -4.63
C ARG A 122 -29.98 -12.81 -3.76
N LYS A 123 -29.56 -12.64 -2.51
CA LYS A 123 -30.08 -11.60 -1.60
C LYS A 123 -29.79 -10.21 -2.17
N ILE A 124 -28.55 -9.94 -2.61
CA ILE A 124 -28.16 -8.65 -3.19
C ILE A 124 -28.97 -8.38 -4.47
N LEU A 125 -29.04 -9.34 -5.39
CA LEU A 125 -29.83 -9.23 -6.63
C LEU A 125 -31.32 -8.97 -6.34
N THR A 126 -31.90 -9.62 -5.32
CA THR A 126 -33.29 -9.40 -4.92
C THR A 126 -33.52 -7.99 -4.37
N HIS A 127 -32.59 -7.47 -3.57
CA HIS A 127 -32.64 -6.10 -3.08
C HIS A 127 -32.48 -5.09 -4.21
N PHE A 128 -31.54 -5.32 -5.12
CA PHE A 128 -31.33 -4.48 -6.31
C PHE A 128 -32.61 -4.39 -7.14
N ASN A 129 -33.23 -5.53 -7.49
CA ASN A 129 -34.44 -5.57 -8.31
C ASN A 129 -35.67 -4.92 -7.66
N LYS A 130 -35.72 -4.86 -6.31
CA LYS A 130 -36.83 -4.22 -5.58
C LYS A 130 -36.65 -2.71 -5.38
N ALA A 131 -35.42 -2.21 -5.47
CA ALA A 131 -35.11 -0.81 -5.21
C ALA A 131 -35.60 0.10 -6.34
N LYS A 132 -36.07 1.31 -5.99
CA LYS A 132 -36.56 2.29 -6.98
C LYS A 132 -35.48 3.23 -7.47
N LYS A 133 -34.45 3.47 -6.65
CA LYS A 133 -33.24 4.21 -7.01
C LYS A 133 -32.01 3.44 -6.54
N LYS A 134 -31.12 3.14 -7.47
CA LYS A 134 -29.93 2.31 -7.24
C LYS A 134 -28.69 3.15 -7.56
N LEU A 135 -27.71 3.16 -6.65
CA LEU A 135 -26.41 3.79 -6.85
C LEU A 135 -25.32 2.73 -6.85
N LEU A 136 -24.56 2.65 -7.93
CA LEU A 136 -23.41 1.76 -8.09
C LEU A 136 -22.12 2.59 -8.07
N LEU A 137 -21.29 2.39 -7.06
CA LEU A 137 -20.00 3.04 -6.85
C LEU A 137 -18.91 2.03 -7.21
N LEU A 138 -18.27 2.19 -8.37
CA LEU A 138 -17.37 1.19 -8.91
C LEU A 138 -15.97 1.78 -9.06
N ASP A 139 -15.01 1.24 -8.32
CA ASP A 139 -13.61 1.49 -8.63
C ASP A 139 -13.25 0.93 -10.02
N TYR A 140 -12.19 1.46 -10.62
CA TYR A 140 -11.77 1.09 -11.96
C TYR A 140 -10.59 0.09 -12.00
N ASP A 141 -9.41 0.51 -11.57
CA ASP A 141 -8.17 -0.26 -11.73
C ASP A 141 -8.05 -1.29 -10.61
N GLY A 142 -8.04 -2.58 -10.96
CA GLY A 142 -8.07 -3.69 -10.00
C GLY A 142 -9.49 -4.19 -9.70
N THR A 143 -10.52 -3.40 -10.06
CA THR A 143 -11.93 -3.72 -9.83
C THR A 143 -12.69 -4.06 -11.13
N LEU A 144 -12.83 -3.11 -12.05
CA LEU A 144 -13.49 -3.32 -13.35
C LEU A 144 -12.51 -3.76 -14.43
N LYS A 145 -11.22 -3.47 -14.23
CA LYS A 145 -10.14 -3.85 -15.13
C LYS A 145 -8.92 -4.30 -14.33
N ALA A 146 -8.36 -5.47 -14.65
CA ALA A 146 -7.14 -5.94 -14.00
C ALA A 146 -5.93 -5.03 -14.29
N PHE A 147 -5.03 -4.90 -13.32
CA PHE A 147 -3.79 -4.16 -13.49
C PHE A 147 -2.96 -4.66 -14.68
N THR A 148 -2.39 -3.73 -15.43
CA THR A 148 -1.44 -4.04 -16.50
C THR A 148 -0.02 -3.76 -16.07
N SER A 149 0.92 -4.60 -16.48
CA SER A 149 2.36 -4.42 -16.22
C SER A 149 2.96 -3.23 -17.01
N SER A 150 2.28 -2.76 -18.05
CA SER A 150 2.70 -1.66 -18.90
C SER A 150 2.26 -0.30 -18.35
N HIS A 151 3.19 0.66 -18.35
CA HIS A 151 2.97 2.08 -18.01
C HIS A 151 2.24 2.87 -19.12
N ARG A 152 1.91 2.25 -20.26
CA ARG A 152 1.21 2.95 -21.34
C ARG A 152 -0.26 3.15 -20.98
N LEU A 153 -0.71 4.41 -21.00
CA LEU A 153 -2.12 4.78 -20.78
C LEU A 153 -3.11 4.01 -21.66
N GLN A 154 -2.72 3.66 -22.89
CA GLN A 154 -3.56 2.89 -23.81
C GLN A 154 -3.88 1.49 -23.27
N ASP A 155 -2.91 0.86 -22.60
CA ASP A 155 -3.06 -0.48 -22.03
C ASP A 155 -4.03 -0.46 -20.83
N SER A 156 -4.34 0.71 -20.29
CA SER A 156 -5.28 0.93 -19.19
C SER A 156 -6.71 1.27 -19.63
N ARG A 157 -7.00 1.45 -20.94
CA ARG A 157 -8.35 1.77 -21.45
C ARG A 157 -9.41 0.69 -21.21
N PRO A 158 -10.69 1.04 -20.99
CA PRO A 158 -11.74 0.05 -20.77
C PRO A 158 -11.94 -0.80 -22.03
N PRO A 159 -12.02 -2.14 -21.90
CA PRO A 159 -12.35 -2.99 -23.05
C PRO A 159 -13.79 -2.76 -23.49
N LYS A 160 -14.08 -3.00 -24.78
CA LYS A 160 -15.43 -2.82 -25.35
C LYS A 160 -16.52 -3.55 -24.57
N GLN A 161 -16.22 -4.74 -24.06
CA GLN A 161 -17.14 -5.56 -23.26
C GLN A 161 -17.52 -4.87 -21.94
N LEU A 162 -16.58 -4.18 -21.29
CA LEU A 162 -16.86 -3.41 -20.08
C LEU A 162 -17.76 -2.22 -20.40
N LEU A 163 -17.49 -1.50 -21.49
CA LEU A 163 -18.35 -0.38 -21.90
C LEU A 163 -19.78 -0.86 -22.20
N GLN A 164 -19.94 -1.98 -22.90
CA GLN A 164 -21.26 -2.59 -23.15
C GLN A 164 -21.98 -2.99 -21.86
N LEU A 165 -21.27 -3.56 -20.90
CA LEU A 165 -21.82 -3.90 -19.59
C LEU A 165 -22.31 -2.64 -18.85
N LEU A 166 -21.48 -1.60 -18.78
CA LEU A 166 -21.87 -0.33 -18.18
C LEU A 166 -23.08 0.29 -18.89
N SER A 167 -23.12 0.27 -20.23
CA SER A 167 -24.29 0.68 -21.03
C SER A 167 -25.55 -0.12 -20.69
N SER A 168 -25.44 -1.42 -20.44
CA SER A 168 -26.59 -2.25 -20.07
C SER A 168 -27.10 -1.95 -18.66
N LEU A 169 -26.21 -1.64 -17.71
CA LEU A 169 -26.59 -1.26 -16.35
C LEU A 169 -27.34 0.07 -16.31
N ILE A 170 -26.86 1.06 -17.06
CA ILE A 170 -27.47 2.41 -17.13
C ILE A 170 -28.62 2.52 -18.13
N ALA A 171 -29.00 1.42 -18.80
CA ALA A 171 -30.21 1.38 -19.63
C ALA A 171 -31.49 1.45 -18.78
N ASP A 172 -31.39 1.10 -17.50
CA ASP A 172 -32.43 1.35 -16.49
C ASP A 172 -32.18 2.73 -15.85
N ASP A 173 -33.06 3.70 -16.11
CA ASP A 173 -32.96 5.07 -15.58
C ASP A 173 -32.99 5.13 -14.04
N SER A 174 -33.40 4.05 -13.36
CA SER A 174 -33.30 3.96 -11.90
C SER A 174 -31.88 3.67 -11.39
N VAL A 175 -30.94 3.32 -12.28
CA VAL A 175 -29.57 2.97 -11.96
C VAL A 175 -28.64 4.14 -12.28
N LYS A 176 -28.04 4.72 -11.23
CA LYS A 176 -26.93 5.65 -11.36
C LYS A 176 -25.62 4.90 -11.14
N VAL A 177 -24.71 4.99 -12.11
CA VAL A 177 -23.35 4.44 -12.00
C VAL A 177 -22.36 5.57 -11.83
N ALA A 178 -21.47 5.44 -10.85
CA ALA A 178 -20.32 6.30 -10.63
C ALA A 178 -19.03 5.49 -10.69
N ILE A 179 -18.10 5.90 -11.55
CA ILE A 179 -16.75 5.33 -11.60
C ILE A 179 -15.85 6.13 -10.66
N VAL A 180 -15.26 5.48 -9.66
CA VAL A 180 -14.48 6.13 -8.59
C VAL A 180 -13.02 5.72 -8.66
N SER A 181 -12.15 6.58 -9.19
CA SER A 181 -10.79 6.18 -9.54
C SER A 181 -9.71 7.17 -9.06
N GLY A 182 -8.49 6.65 -8.89
CA GLY A 182 -7.27 7.44 -8.71
C GLY A 182 -6.69 8.02 -10.00
N ARG A 183 -7.29 7.70 -11.15
CA ARG A 183 -6.92 8.22 -12.47
C ARG A 183 -7.21 9.71 -12.58
N ASP A 184 -6.47 10.38 -13.45
CA ASP A 184 -6.67 11.78 -13.77
C ASP A 184 -7.99 12.00 -14.54
N LYS A 185 -8.51 13.22 -14.43
CA LYS A 185 -9.75 13.66 -15.07
C LYS A 185 -9.73 13.51 -16.59
N LYS A 186 -8.60 13.75 -17.27
CA LYS A 186 -8.51 13.70 -18.74
C LYS A 186 -8.65 12.26 -19.24
N SER A 187 -8.02 11.32 -18.56
CA SER A 187 -8.14 9.89 -18.84
C SER A 187 -9.59 9.41 -18.70
N LEU A 188 -10.23 9.68 -17.55
CA LEU A 188 -11.62 9.26 -17.32
C LEU A 188 -12.59 9.93 -18.30
N GLU A 189 -12.40 11.21 -18.60
CA GLU A 189 -13.18 11.93 -19.61
C GLU A 189 -13.06 11.24 -20.98
N SER A 190 -11.84 10.95 -21.43
CA SER A 190 -11.62 10.29 -22.71
C SER A 190 -12.24 8.91 -22.79
N TRP A 191 -12.36 8.20 -21.66
CA TRP A 191 -12.78 6.79 -21.65
C TRP A 191 -14.28 6.60 -21.43
N PHE A 192 -14.94 7.48 -20.69
CA PHE A 192 -16.31 7.27 -20.23
C PHE A 192 -17.28 8.40 -20.57
N SER A 193 -16.83 9.53 -21.13
CA SER A 193 -17.70 10.69 -21.45
C SER A 193 -18.87 10.40 -22.38
N HIS A 194 -18.81 9.31 -23.16
CA HIS A 194 -19.89 8.87 -24.03
C HIS A 194 -21.00 8.08 -23.31
N LEU A 195 -20.82 7.79 -22.01
CA LEU A 195 -21.82 7.15 -21.16
C LEU A 195 -22.34 8.16 -20.13
N PRO A 196 -23.64 8.12 -19.78
CA PRO A 196 -24.23 8.95 -18.72
C PRO A 196 -23.84 8.45 -17.31
N VAL A 197 -22.54 8.33 -17.04
CA VAL A 197 -22.00 7.94 -15.73
C VAL A 197 -21.45 9.14 -14.98
N SER A 198 -21.53 9.11 -13.66
CA SER A 198 -20.75 10.02 -12.81
C SER A 198 -19.30 9.56 -12.78
N LEU A 199 -18.35 10.51 -12.72
CA LEU A 199 -16.92 10.20 -12.66
C LEU A 199 -16.32 10.89 -11.44
N ILE A 200 -15.57 10.14 -10.63
CA ILE A 200 -14.76 10.68 -9.55
C ILE A 200 -13.30 10.40 -9.90
N ALA A 201 -12.51 11.47 -10.05
CA ALA A 201 -11.11 11.41 -10.45
C ALA A 201 -10.20 11.80 -9.29
N GLU A 202 -8.92 11.40 -9.39
CA GLU A 202 -7.86 11.73 -8.43
C GLU A 202 -8.27 11.48 -6.97
N HIS A 203 -8.84 10.30 -6.72
CA HIS A 203 -9.27 9.88 -5.38
C HIS A 203 -10.27 10.83 -4.70
N GLY A 204 -11.08 11.57 -5.46
CA GLY A 204 -12.13 12.42 -4.92
C GLY A 204 -11.95 13.92 -5.12
N ALA A 205 -10.83 14.37 -5.70
CA ALA A 205 -10.59 15.80 -5.92
C ALA A 205 -11.53 16.41 -6.98
N TRP A 206 -11.98 15.59 -7.92
CA TRP A 206 -12.87 15.97 -9.01
C TRP A 206 -14.10 15.07 -9.03
N ILE A 207 -15.28 15.68 -9.19
CA ILE A 207 -16.54 14.96 -9.38
C ILE A 207 -17.22 15.47 -10.66
N LYS A 208 -17.58 14.56 -11.57
CA LYS A 208 -18.40 14.84 -12.75
C LYS A 208 -19.83 14.40 -12.50
N GLU A 209 -20.75 15.34 -12.48
CA GLU A 209 -22.20 15.07 -12.45
C GLU A 209 -22.88 15.82 -13.59
N ASN A 210 -23.87 15.19 -14.22
CA ASN A 210 -24.66 15.78 -15.32
C ASN A 210 -23.79 16.37 -16.45
N GLY A 211 -22.67 15.71 -16.76
CA GLY A 211 -21.74 16.15 -17.80
C GLY A 211 -20.74 17.23 -17.36
N LEU A 212 -20.86 17.78 -16.16
CA LEU A 212 -20.05 18.90 -15.67
C LEU A 212 -19.09 18.47 -14.57
N TRP A 213 -17.82 18.84 -14.72
CA TRP A 213 -16.81 18.64 -13.68
C TRP A 213 -16.87 19.74 -12.65
N GLN A 214 -16.96 19.33 -11.39
CA GLN A 214 -16.91 20.17 -10.21
C GLN A 214 -15.62 19.87 -9.46
N HIS A 215 -15.01 20.94 -8.99
CA HIS A 215 -13.79 20.93 -8.20
C HIS A 215 -14.17 20.86 -6.72
N VAL A 216 -13.67 19.86 -6.00
CA VAL A 216 -14.07 19.60 -4.61
C VAL A 216 -12.90 19.75 -3.64
N ALA A 217 -11.66 19.58 -4.12
CA ALA A 217 -10.45 19.80 -3.33
C ALA A 217 -10.05 21.28 -3.29
N GLU A 218 -9.19 21.66 -2.35
CA GLU A 218 -8.44 22.93 -2.43
C GLU A 218 -7.17 22.75 -3.25
N SER A 219 -6.62 23.84 -3.80
CA SER A 219 -5.33 23.79 -4.50
C SER A 219 -4.27 23.11 -3.64
N PHE A 220 -3.44 22.28 -4.26
CA PHE A 220 -2.31 21.59 -3.61
C PHE A 220 -0.96 22.09 -4.12
N GLU A 221 -0.93 23.18 -4.89
CA GLU A 221 0.29 23.61 -5.60
C GLU A 221 1.38 24.14 -4.67
N GLU A 222 1.02 24.81 -3.57
CA GLU A 222 1.99 25.34 -2.60
C GLU A 222 2.71 24.19 -1.87
N GLU A 223 1.94 23.21 -1.42
CA GLU A 223 2.45 22.00 -0.79
C GLU A 223 3.33 21.21 -1.76
N LYS A 224 2.88 21.03 -3.02
CA LYS A 224 3.68 20.38 -4.05
C LYS A 224 5.00 21.11 -4.27
N ALA A 225 5.00 22.45 -4.31
CA ALA A 225 6.22 23.23 -4.46
C ALA A 225 7.23 22.98 -3.33
N SER A 226 6.76 22.77 -2.10
CA SER A 226 7.62 22.45 -0.96
C SER A 226 8.17 21.01 -0.98
N LEU A 227 7.38 20.05 -1.45
CA LEU A 227 7.71 18.61 -1.39
C LEU A 227 8.44 18.10 -2.64
N ARG A 228 8.19 18.71 -3.80
CA ARG A 228 8.75 18.34 -5.10
C ARG A 228 10.28 18.20 -5.09
N PRO A 229 11.07 19.14 -4.52
CA PRO A 229 12.52 19.02 -4.50
C PRO A 229 13.01 17.73 -3.83
N LEU A 230 12.36 17.33 -2.72
CA LEU A 230 12.70 16.12 -1.99
C LEU A 230 12.41 14.86 -2.83
N LEU A 231 11.23 14.77 -3.44
CA LEU A 231 10.86 13.60 -4.24
C LEU A 231 11.77 13.42 -5.46
N HIS A 232 12.10 14.53 -6.14
CA HIS A 232 13.03 14.49 -7.28
C HIS A 232 14.44 14.08 -6.84
N GLN A 233 14.94 14.62 -5.72
CA GLN A 233 16.24 14.22 -5.17
C GLN A 233 16.31 12.70 -4.87
N PHE A 234 15.22 12.13 -4.35
CA PHE A 234 15.14 10.68 -4.09
C PHE A 234 15.05 9.87 -5.38
N ALA A 235 14.29 10.33 -6.38
CA ALA A 235 14.18 9.67 -7.68
C ALA A 235 15.53 9.68 -8.44
N GLU A 236 16.25 10.80 -8.46
CA GLU A 236 17.57 10.92 -9.10
C GLU A 236 18.61 9.95 -8.51
N ARG A 237 18.50 9.62 -7.22
CA ARG A 237 19.41 8.72 -6.49
C ARG A 237 18.93 7.27 -6.45
N THR A 238 17.83 6.97 -7.15
CA THR A 238 17.19 5.65 -7.14
C THR A 238 16.87 5.23 -8.57
N PRO A 239 17.79 4.54 -9.27
CA PRO A 239 17.56 4.08 -10.63
C PRO A 239 16.25 3.29 -10.74
N GLY A 240 15.39 3.68 -11.70
CA GLY A 240 14.06 3.09 -11.91
C GLY A 240 12.92 3.78 -11.16
N ALA A 241 13.20 4.71 -10.25
CA ALA A 241 12.17 5.51 -9.60
C ALA A 241 11.77 6.71 -10.47
N VAL A 242 10.48 7.08 -10.44
CA VAL A 242 9.97 8.25 -11.15
C VAL A 242 8.99 9.03 -10.29
N VAL A 243 8.94 10.35 -10.48
CA VAL A 243 7.94 11.24 -9.87
C VAL A 243 6.86 11.53 -10.91
N GLU A 244 5.61 11.35 -10.52
CA GLU A 244 4.43 11.78 -11.28
C GLU A 244 3.73 12.89 -10.49
N GLU A 245 3.54 14.04 -11.13
CA GLU A 245 2.75 15.13 -10.56
C GLU A 245 1.33 15.11 -11.11
N LYS A 246 0.37 14.97 -10.21
CA LYS A 246 -1.06 15.17 -10.51
C LYS A 246 -1.50 16.53 -10.01
N GLU A 247 -2.76 16.87 -10.22
CA GLU A 247 -3.27 18.18 -9.81
C GLU A 247 -3.29 18.29 -8.27
N PHE A 248 -3.73 17.23 -7.58
CA PHE A 248 -3.88 17.21 -6.11
C PHE A 248 -3.00 16.21 -5.38
N SER A 249 -1.98 15.66 -6.05
CA SER A 249 -1.05 14.73 -5.41
C SER A 249 0.31 14.71 -6.08
N LEU A 250 1.30 14.21 -5.33
CA LEU A 250 2.59 13.78 -5.85
C LEU A 250 2.74 12.28 -5.64
N VAL A 251 3.18 11.57 -6.68
CA VAL A 251 3.36 10.13 -6.62
C VAL A 251 4.81 9.79 -6.93
N TRP A 252 5.45 9.09 -6.00
CA TRP A 252 6.79 8.51 -6.17
C TRP A 252 6.65 7.02 -6.50
N HIS A 253 6.91 6.66 -7.75
CA HIS A 253 6.83 5.29 -8.25
C HIS A 253 8.17 4.58 -8.09
N TYR A 254 8.12 3.32 -7.66
CA TYR A 254 9.31 2.48 -7.50
C TYR A 254 9.10 1.06 -8.04
N ARG A 255 8.22 0.93 -9.04
CA ARG A 255 7.91 -0.37 -9.66
C ARG A 255 9.13 -1.00 -10.33
N ASP A 256 9.94 -0.18 -10.99
CA ASP A 256 11.12 -0.61 -11.75
C ASP A 256 12.42 -0.52 -10.92
N VAL A 257 12.29 -0.32 -9.60
CA VAL A 257 13.41 -0.28 -8.65
C VAL A 257 13.65 -1.69 -8.10
N PRO A 258 14.91 -2.18 -8.05
CA PRO A 258 15.25 -3.45 -7.39
C PRO A 258 14.71 -3.52 -5.96
N THR A 259 14.20 -4.68 -5.55
CA THR A 259 13.40 -4.81 -4.30
C THR A 259 14.18 -4.39 -3.06
N GLU A 260 15.46 -4.73 -2.99
CA GLU A 260 16.36 -4.40 -1.88
C GLU A 260 16.59 -2.88 -1.79
N LEU A 261 16.82 -2.24 -2.94
CA LEU A 261 16.98 -0.79 -3.01
C LEU A 261 15.67 -0.07 -2.67
N ALA A 262 14.53 -0.58 -3.16
CA ALA A 262 13.21 -0.04 -2.86
C ALA A 262 12.89 -0.11 -1.37
N TYR A 263 13.24 -1.21 -0.69
CA TYR A 263 13.05 -1.36 0.76
C TYR A 263 13.72 -0.23 1.54
N VAL A 264 15.01 0.02 1.28
CA VAL A 264 15.77 1.09 1.96
C VAL A 264 15.28 2.48 1.54
N ARG A 265 15.07 2.71 0.23
CA ARG A 265 14.71 4.04 -0.28
C ARG A 265 13.32 4.48 0.14
N THR A 266 12.35 3.58 0.17
CA THR A 266 10.99 3.90 0.64
C THR A 266 10.97 4.19 2.13
N ALA A 267 11.75 3.48 2.95
CA ALA A 267 11.87 3.77 4.38
C ALA A 267 12.47 5.16 4.63
N ASN A 268 13.56 5.50 3.94
CA ASN A 268 14.21 6.80 4.08
C ASN A 268 13.31 7.95 3.61
N LEU A 269 12.68 7.81 2.43
CA LEU A 269 11.77 8.83 1.90
C LEU A 269 10.59 9.08 2.85
N ARG A 270 10.00 8.00 3.40
CA ARG A 270 8.91 8.13 4.38
C ARG A 270 9.37 8.87 5.63
N HIS A 271 10.57 8.58 6.15
CA HIS A 271 11.07 9.26 7.34
C HIS A 271 11.28 10.77 7.12
N GLU A 272 11.85 11.16 5.98
CA GLU A 272 12.04 12.57 5.64
C GLU A 272 10.70 13.28 5.42
N LEU A 273 9.77 12.65 4.68
CA LEU A 273 8.44 13.19 4.46
C LEU A 273 7.62 13.31 5.74
N GLN A 274 7.68 12.32 6.65
CA GLN A 274 7.01 12.38 7.97
C GLN A 274 7.41 13.62 8.76
N THR A 275 8.68 14.04 8.63
CA THR A 275 9.19 15.22 9.31
C THR A 275 8.63 16.50 8.68
N LEU A 276 8.51 16.55 7.35
CA LEU A 276 8.02 17.73 6.62
C LEU A 276 6.52 17.95 6.74
N ILE A 277 5.73 16.87 6.74
CA ILE A 277 4.26 16.95 6.77
C ILE A 277 3.69 16.92 8.19
N LYS A 278 4.55 16.89 9.20
CA LYS A 278 4.14 16.86 10.60
C LYS A 278 3.26 18.08 10.91
N ASP A 279 2.14 17.85 11.58
CA ASP A 279 1.17 18.88 11.98
C ASP A 279 0.51 19.63 10.80
N THR A 280 0.54 19.04 9.60
CA THR A 280 -0.20 19.51 8.42
C THR A 280 -1.41 18.61 8.13
N ASP A 281 -2.26 19.01 7.20
CA ASP A 281 -3.34 18.17 6.67
C ASP A 281 -2.87 17.21 5.55
N ILE A 282 -1.55 17.07 5.33
CA ILE A 282 -0.97 16.23 4.28
C ILE A 282 -0.70 14.82 4.80
N GLY A 283 -1.09 13.82 4.03
CA GLY A 283 -0.85 12.40 4.32
C GLY A 283 0.10 11.76 3.30
N MET A 284 0.75 10.68 3.72
CA MET A 284 1.46 9.75 2.83
C MET A 284 0.74 8.42 2.80
N TYR A 285 0.58 7.90 1.60
CA TYR A 285 -0.15 6.67 1.36
C TYR A 285 0.70 5.72 0.53
N SER A 286 0.59 4.44 0.83
CA SER A 286 1.36 3.39 0.15
C SER A 286 0.40 2.56 -0.70
N GLY A 287 0.61 2.57 -2.01
CA GLY A 287 -0.12 1.71 -2.95
C GLY A 287 0.79 0.67 -3.57
N HIS A 288 0.31 -0.01 -4.62
CA HIS A 288 1.08 -1.02 -5.35
C HIS A 288 2.33 -0.42 -6.03
N LYS A 289 3.46 -0.48 -5.30
CA LYS A 289 4.78 0.06 -5.68
C LYS A 289 4.82 1.58 -5.86
N ILE A 290 4.06 2.31 -5.04
CA ILE A 290 4.05 3.79 -5.01
C ILE A 290 4.06 4.34 -3.58
N ILE A 291 4.55 5.56 -3.41
CA ILE A 291 4.25 6.45 -2.27
C ILE A 291 3.51 7.66 -2.84
N GLU A 292 2.26 7.86 -2.44
CA GLU A 292 1.42 8.98 -2.86
C GLU A 292 1.26 9.98 -1.72
N ILE A 293 1.33 11.27 -2.04
CA ILE A 293 1.26 12.37 -1.08
C ILE A 293 0.14 13.31 -1.52
N LYS A 294 -0.81 13.56 -0.64
CA LYS A 294 -2.00 14.37 -0.88
C LYS A 294 -2.59 14.87 0.44
N ARG A 295 -3.52 15.83 0.39
CA ARG A 295 -4.30 16.21 1.58
C ARG A 295 -5.13 15.02 2.08
N THR A 296 -5.25 14.91 3.39
CA THR A 296 -5.94 13.84 4.12
C THR A 296 -7.44 13.85 3.94
N ASN A 297 -8.03 15.01 3.59
CA ASN A 297 -9.46 15.16 3.31
C ASN A 297 -9.86 14.72 1.88
N ILE A 298 -8.89 14.56 0.96
CA ILE A 298 -9.13 14.10 -0.42
C ILE A 298 -9.13 12.57 -0.44
N THR A 299 -10.31 11.98 -0.27
CA THR A 299 -10.50 10.53 -0.24
C THR A 299 -11.66 10.11 -1.14
N LYS A 300 -11.63 8.85 -1.60
CA LYS A 300 -12.78 8.29 -2.34
C LYS A 300 -14.03 8.29 -1.46
N GLY A 301 -13.87 8.12 -0.14
CA GLY A 301 -14.95 8.21 0.85
C GLY A 301 -15.63 9.58 0.87
N SER A 302 -14.88 10.68 0.98
CA SER A 302 -15.46 12.03 1.02
C SER A 302 -16.21 12.38 -0.28
N ALA A 303 -15.66 12.03 -1.45
CA ALA A 303 -16.36 12.25 -2.72
C ALA A 303 -17.61 11.36 -2.89
N THR A 304 -17.57 10.13 -2.36
CA THR A 304 -18.72 9.23 -2.35
C THR A 304 -19.84 9.76 -1.45
N GLN A 305 -19.48 10.36 -0.31
CA GLN A 305 -20.43 11.00 0.60
C GLN A 305 -21.15 12.17 -0.09
N THR A 306 -20.41 13.03 -0.80
CA THR A 306 -21.01 14.11 -1.60
C THR A 306 -22.02 13.58 -2.62
N LEU A 307 -21.72 12.45 -3.27
CA LEU A 307 -22.63 11.83 -4.24
C LEU A 307 -23.89 11.24 -3.60
N LEU A 308 -23.78 10.67 -2.39
CA LEU A 308 -24.94 10.18 -1.62
C LEU A 308 -25.86 11.33 -1.19
N GLU A 309 -25.29 12.47 -0.84
CA GLU A 309 -26.04 13.68 -0.50
C GLU A 309 -26.78 14.26 -1.72
N SER A 310 -26.19 14.17 -2.92
CA SER A 310 -26.81 14.62 -4.16
C SER A 310 -27.81 13.62 -4.76
N PHE A 311 -27.71 12.33 -4.40
CA PHE A 311 -28.58 11.26 -4.92
C PHE A 311 -29.04 10.31 -3.82
N THR A 312 -30.28 10.50 -3.36
CA THR A 312 -30.93 9.58 -2.42
C THR A 312 -31.29 8.26 -3.11
N ALA A 313 -30.52 7.21 -2.79
CA ALA A 313 -30.72 5.85 -3.30
C ALA A 313 -31.29 4.93 -2.21
N ASP A 314 -32.16 4.00 -2.62
CA ASP A 314 -32.70 2.96 -1.72
C ASP A 314 -31.84 1.69 -1.76
N PHE A 315 -30.93 1.61 -2.72
CA PHE A 315 -29.91 0.57 -2.85
C PHE A 315 -28.58 1.21 -3.21
N VAL A 316 -27.55 0.92 -2.43
CA VAL A 316 -26.18 1.36 -2.69
C VAL A 316 -25.29 0.13 -2.75
N LEU A 317 -24.51 0.02 -3.81
CA LEU A 317 -23.49 -1.02 -3.98
C LEU A 317 -22.16 -0.35 -4.28
N CYS A 318 -21.13 -0.70 -3.51
CA CYS A 318 -19.77 -0.23 -3.72
C CYS A 318 -18.82 -1.40 -3.91
N ILE A 319 -17.98 -1.32 -4.95
CA ILE A 319 -16.97 -2.34 -5.25
C ILE A 319 -15.62 -1.66 -5.44
N GLY A 320 -14.58 -2.19 -4.77
CA GLY A 320 -13.20 -1.68 -4.85
C GLY A 320 -12.15 -2.71 -4.47
N ASP A 321 -10.88 -2.49 -4.76
CA ASP A 321 -9.80 -3.46 -4.61
C ASP A 321 -8.56 -2.96 -3.85
N ASP A 322 -8.40 -1.67 -3.59
CA ASP A 322 -7.20 -1.15 -2.95
C ASP A 322 -7.50 -0.41 -1.65
N TYR A 323 -6.46 0.00 -0.93
CA TYR A 323 -6.55 0.67 0.35
C TYR A 323 -7.40 1.97 0.27
N THR A 324 -7.42 2.66 -0.88
CA THR A 324 -8.24 3.88 -1.05
C THR A 324 -9.74 3.60 -1.11
N ASP A 325 -10.13 2.36 -1.43
CA ASP A 325 -11.55 1.96 -1.47
C ASP A 325 -12.08 1.64 -0.08
N GLU A 326 -11.20 1.32 0.87
CA GLU A 326 -11.54 1.16 2.28
C GLU A 326 -12.16 2.44 2.86
N ASP A 327 -11.74 3.61 2.37
CA ASP A 327 -12.36 4.89 2.74
C ASP A 327 -13.82 4.95 2.29
N MET A 328 -14.16 4.39 1.11
CA MET A 328 -15.55 4.29 0.67
C MET A 328 -16.32 3.33 1.57
N PHE A 329 -15.78 2.13 1.81
CA PHE A 329 -16.50 1.11 2.59
C PHE A 329 -16.83 1.55 4.01
N LYS A 330 -15.93 2.31 4.66
CA LYS A 330 -16.12 2.87 6.00
C LYS A 330 -17.10 4.04 6.06
N THR A 331 -17.21 4.80 4.97
CA THR A 331 -18.06 6.00 4.90
C THR A 331 -19.51 5.65 4.57
N LEU A 332 -19.72 4.58 3.80
CA LEU A 332 -21.05 4.16 3.36
C LEU A 332 -21.92 3.67 4.54
N PRO A 333 -23.25 3.92 4.48
CA PRO A 333 -24.16 3.46 5.53
C PRO A 333 -24.19 1.92 5.62
N GLU A 334 -24.51 1.37 6.79
CA GLU A 334 -24.59 -0.09 7.00
C GLU A 334 -25.57 -0.80 6.05
N SER A 335 -26.57 -0.07 5.54
CA SER A 335 -27.53 -0.57 4.55
C SER A 335 -26.93 -0.77 3.14
N ALA A 336 -25.77 -0.19 2.85
CA ALA A 336 -25.07 -0.36 1.59
C ALA A 336 -24.43 -1.75 1.50
N TYR A 337 -24.35 -2.29 0.29
CA TYR A 337 -23.57 -3.48 0.00
C TYR A 337 -22.15 -3.07 -0.39
N THR A 338 -21.15 -3.44 0.40
CA THR A 338 -19.74 -3.16 0.12
C THR A 338 -19.00 -4.45 -0.22
N ILE A 339 -18.29 -4.46 -1.35
CA ILE A 339 -17.60 -5.64 -1.88
C ILE A 339 -16.14 -5.29 -2.17
N LYS A 340 -15.22 -5.97 -1.49
CA LYS A 340 -13.80 -5.90 -1.78
C LYS A 340 -13.41 -6.92 -2.87
N VAL A 341 -12.58 -6.52 -3.81
CA VAL A 341 -11.97 -7.44 -4.77
C VAL A 341 -10.67 -7.99 -4.20
N GLY A 342 -10.49 -9.31 -4.28
CA GLY A 342 -9.40 -10.05 -3.66
C GLY A 342 -9.68 -10.49 -2.22
N GLY A 343 -8.74 -11.23 -1.63
CA GLY A 343 -8.88 -11.86 -0.30
C GLY A 343 -8.12 -11.17 0.83
N ASN A 344 -7.77 -9.89 0.67
CA ASN A 344 -7.05 -9.11 1.69
C ASN A 344 -7.99 -8.65 2.81
N GLU A 345 -7.44 -8.24 3.94
CA GLU A 345 -8.23 -7.59 5.01
C GLU A 345 -9.00 -6.38 4.47
N THR A 346 -10.23 -6.19 4.95
CA THR A 346 -11.13 -5.16 4.44
C THR A 346 -12.25 -4.83 5.42
N ALA A 347 -12.70 -3.57 5.43
CA ALA A 347 -13.93 -3.10 6.06
C ALA A 347 -15.19 -3.45 5.23
N ALA A 348 -15.03 -3.89 3.97
CA ALA A 348 -16.15 -4.35 3.16
C ALA A 348 -16.89 -5.52 3.83
N GLN A 349 -18.20 -5.57 3.60
CA GLN A 349 -19.08 -6.64 4.08
C GLN A 349 -18.79 -7.96 3.36
N TYR A 350 -18.45 -7.90 2.07
CA TYR A 350 -18.24 -9.07 1.24
C TYR A 350 -16.98 -8.97 0.38
N GLN A 351 -16.61 -10.10 -0.22
CA GLN A 351 -15.48 -10.24 -1.13
C GLN A 351 -15.84 -10.97 -2.41
N LEU A 352 -15.25 -10.51 -3.53
CA LEU A 352 -15.19 -11.26 -4.78
C LEU A 352 -13.72 -11.55 -5.13
N PRO A 353 -13.37 -12.76 -5.59
CA PRO A 353 -11.97 -13.16 -5.67
C PRO A 353 -11.20 -12.48 -6.80
N THR A 354 -11.87 -12.06 -7.87
CA THR A 354 -11.23 -11.56 -9.09
C THR A 354 -12.07 -10.52 -9.81
N VAL A 355 -11.42 -9.69 -10.63
CA VAL A 355 -12.08 -8.78 -11.60
C VAL A 355 -13.11 -9.51 -12.45
N LYS A 356 -12.80 -10.73 -12.92
CA LYS A 356 -13.76 -11.54 -13.69
C LYS A 356 -15.05 -11.80 -12.90
N SER A 357 -14.92 -12.12 -11.60
CA SER A 357 -16.07 -12.38 -10.73
C SER A 357 -16.92 -11.12 -10.53
N VAL A 358 -16.29 -9.94 -10.49
CA VAL A 358 -16.99 -8.64 -10.47
C VAL A 358 -17.78 -8.44 -11.75
N LEU A 359 -17.16 -8.64 -12.92
CA LEU A 359 -17.86 -8.48 -14.20
C LEU A 359 -19.01 -9.48 -14.37
N ASP A 360 -18.83 -10.73 -13.94
CA ASP A 360 -19.89 -11.76 -13.95
C ASP A 360 -21.04 -11.40 -13.00
N PHE A 361 -20.73 -10.83 -11.83
CA PHE A 361 -21.72 -10.36 -10.85
C PHE A 361 -22.51 -9.15 -11.38
N LEU A 362 -21.82 -8.14 -11.90
CA LEU A 362 -22.44 -6.96 -12.52
C LEU A 362 -23.31 -7.34 -13.72
N SER A 363 -22.87 -8.31 -14.53
CA SER A 363 -23.66 -8.82 -15.68
C SER A 363 -24.96 -9.52 -15.27
N ARG A 364 -25.11 -9.94 -14.01
CA ARG A 364 -26.36 -10.49 -13.47
C ARG A 364 -27.27 -9.41 -12.90
N LEU A 365 -26.72 -8.27 -12.50
CA LEU A 365 -27.51 -7.09 -12.12
C LEU A 365 -28.13 -6.41 -13.35
N SER A 366 -27.49 -6.50 -14.51
CA SER A 366 -27.99 -5.92 -15.76
C SER A 366 -29.01 -6.80 -16.51
N ARG A 367 -29.38 -7.96 -15.96
CA ARG A 367 -30.36 -8.90 -16.53
C ARG A 367 -31.65 -8.82 -15.73
#